data_AF-A0AB33BM02-F1
#
_entry.id   AF-A0AB33BM02-F1
#
_cell.length_a   1.000
_cell.length_b   1.000
_cell.length_c   1.000
_cell.angle_alpha   90.00
_cell.angle_beta   90.00
_cell.angle_gamma   90.00
#
_symmetry.space_group_name_H-M   'P 1'
#
loop_
_entity.id
_entity.type
_entity.pdbx_description
1 polymer ?
#
loop_
_entity_poly.entity_id
_entity_poly.type
_entity_poly.pdbx_seq_one_letter_code
_entity_poly.pdbx_strand_id
1 'polypeptide(L)' 'MKIVKPEEVERAVNLINNRPRKCLDYRTPNEVFYECKSDSDAIQA' A
#
# COMPACT_ATOMS: atom_id res chain seq x y z
N MET A 1 -22.48 -11.35 12.14
CA MET A 1 -21.30 -10.89 11.38
C MET A 1 -21.76 -9.84 10.38
N LYS A 2 -21.03 -8.73 10.22
CA LYS A 2 -21.28 -7.77 9.14
C LYS A 2 -20.47 -8.20 7.93
N ILE A 3 -21.12 -8.44 6.79
CA ILE A 3 -20.46 -8.74 5.53
C ILE A 3 -20.07 -7.40 4.90
N VAL A 4 -18.78 -7.19 4.70
CA VAL A 4 -18.24 -6.01 4.01
C VAL A 4 -18.17 -6.34 2.52
N LYS A 5 -18.60 -5.41 1.66
CA LYS A 5 -18.52 -5.63 0.21
C LYS A 5 -17.08 -5.52 -0.28
N PRO A 6 -16.69 -6.25 -1.34
CA PRO A 6 -15.35 -6.14 -1.91
C PRO A 6 -14.97 -4.69 -2.26
N GLU A 7 -15.90 -3.91 -2.80
CA GLU A 7 -15.64 -2.52 -3.19
C GLU A 7 -15.28 -1.63 -1.99
N GLU A 8 -15.83 -1.91 -0.81
CA GLU A 8 -15.51 -1.16 0.41
C GLU A 8 -14.11 -1.48 0.93
N VAL A 9 -13.69 -2.74 0.78
CA VAL A 9 -12.33 -3.18 1.09
C VAL A 9 -11.34 -2.52 0.13
N GLU A 10 -11.62 -2.55 -1.17
CA GLU A 10 -10.79 -1.93 -2.19
C GLU A 10 -10.64 -0.42 -1.94
N ARG A 11 -11.74 0.28 -1.65
CA ARG A 11 -11.72 1.69 -1.30
C ARG A 11 -10.84 1.95 -0.07
N ALA A 12 -10.97 1.15 0.98
CA ALA A 12 -10.17 1.30 2.19
C ALA A 12 -8.67 1.08 1.91
N VAL A 13 -8.34 0.04 1.14
CA VAL A 13 -6.95 -0.26 0.72
C VAL A 13 -6.36 0.90 -0.07
N ASN A 14 -7.09 1.42 -1.06
CA ASN A 14 -6.65 2.55 -1.87
C ASN A 14 -6.39 3.81 -1.02
N LEU A 15 -7.26 4.11 -0.06
CA LEU A 15 -7.09 5.25 0.85
C LEU A 15 -5.90 5.06 1.80
N ILE A 16 -5.71 3.86 2.35
CA ILE A 16 -4.64 3.58 3.31
C ILE A 16 -3.27 3.66 2.64
N ASN A 17 -3.14 3.06 1.45
CA ASN A 17 -1.87 2.89 0.76
C ASN A 17 -1.41 4.13 -0.01
N ASN A 18 -2.33 5.00 -0.45
CA ASN A 18 -2.00 6.24 -1.17
C ASN A 18 -2.03 7.48 -0.26
N ARG A 19 -2.06 7.32 1.07
CA ARG A 19 -2.04 8.45 2.01
C ARG A 19 -0.62 8.75 2.49
N PRO A 20 -0.11 9.98 2.27
CA PRO A 20 1.14 10.48 2.86
C PRO A 20 1.25 10.24 4.37
N ARG A 21 2.40 9.72 4.81
CA ARG A 21 2.69 9.50 6.25
C ARG A 21 3.91 10.29 6.66
N LYS A 22 3.79 11.07 7.73
CA LYS A 22 4.90 11.86 8.30
C LYS A 22 6.12 11.00 8.65
N CYS A 23 5.92 9.74 9.07
CA CYS A 23 7.00 8.80 9.37
C CYS A 23 7.69 8.21 8.13
N LEU A 24 7.17 8.47 6.93
CA LEU A 24 7.76 8.09 5.64
C LEU A 24 8.23 9.35 4.89
N ASP A 25 8.60 10.41 5.61
CA ASP A 25 8.93 11.71 5.01
C ASP A 25 7.83 12.26 4.09
N TYR A 26 6.57 12.05 4.50
CA TYR A 26 5.35 12.38 3.75
C TYR A 26 5.16 11.60 2.44
N ARG A 27 5.92 10.54 2.22
CA ARG A 27 5.63 9.57 1.16
C ARG A 27 4.47 8.65 1.54
N THR A 28 3.88 8.04 0.54
CA THR A 28 2.81 7.06 0.68
C THR A 28 3.39 5.66 0.94
N PRO A 29 2.69 4.79 1.67
CA PRO A 29 3.07 3.38 1.80
C PRO A 29 3.30 2.70 0.44
N ASN A 30 2.51 3.06 -0.58
CA ASN A 30 2.64 2.54 -1.93
C ASN A 30 4.00 2.91 -2.55
N GLU A 31 4.40 4.18 -2.50
CA GLU A 31 5.69 4.66 -3.03
C GLU A 31 6.87 3.92 -2.38
N VAL A 32 6.87 3.80 -1.04
CA VAL A 32 7.96 3.13 -0.32
C VAL A 32 8.02 1.65 -0.64
N PHE A 33 6.87 0.97 -0.78
CA PHE A 33 6.82 -0.46 -1.09
C PHE A 33 7.34 -0.80 -2.49
N TYR A 34 7.08 0.05 -3.49
CA TYR A 34 7.50 -0.21 -4.87
C TYR A 34 8.88 0.37 -5.22
N GLU A 35 9.35 1.42 -4.54
CA GLU A 35 10.70 1.95 -4.75
C GLU A 35 11.81 0.99 -4.28
N CYS A 36 11.54 0.12 -3.29
CA CYS A 36 12.49 -0.94 -2.90
C CYS A 36 12.70 -2.03 -3.96
N LYS A 37 12.02 -1.96 -5.13
CA LYS A 37 12.10 -2.99 -6.18
C LYS A 37 13.20 -2.74 -7.22
N SER A 38 14.05 -1.72 -7.08
CA SER A 38 15.16 -1.50 -8.01
C SER A 38 16.40 -2.35 -7.72
N ASP A 39 16.50 -2.96 -6.53
CA ASP A 39 17.73 -3.63 -6.12
C ASP A 39 17.45 -5.13 -5.87
N SER A 40 17.44 -5.87 -6.97
CA SER A 40 17.90 -7.28 -7.10
C SER A 40 17.30 -8.42 -6.26
N ASP A 41 16.37 -8.23 -5.31
CA ASP A 41 15.97 -9.33 -4.40
C ASP A 41 14.44 -9.53 -4.26
N ALA A 42 13.75 -9.82 -5.36
CA ALA A 42 12.41 -10.43 -5.28
C ALA A 42 12.40 -11.75 -6.07
N ILE A 43 12.93 -12.80 -5.44
CA ILE A 43 12.65 -14.18 -5.84
C ILE A 43 11.12 -14.36 -5.82
N GLN A 44 10.66 -14.91 -6.94
CA GLN A 44 9.29 -15.21 -7.31
C GLN A 44 8.53 -16.01 -6.24
N ALA A 45 7.25 -15.71 -6.09
CA ALA A 45 6.24 -16.68 -5.67
C ALA A 45 5.42 -17.10 -6.89
#